data_AF-A0A8C6FZW8-F1
#
_entry.id   AF-A0A8C6FZW8-F1
#
_cell.length_a   1.000
_cell.length_b   1.000
_cell.length_c   1.000
_cell.angle_alpha   90.00
_cell.angle_beta   90.00
_cell.angle_gamma   90.00
#
_symmetry.space_group_name_H-M   'P 1'
#
loop_
_entity.id
_entity.type
_entity.pdbx_description
1 polymer ?
#
loop_
_entity_poly.entity_id
_entity_poly.type
_entity_poly.pdbx_seq_one_letter_code
_entity_poly.pdbx_strand_id
1 'polypeptide(L)'
;MHTHAQAGRTPLFLQGLSAPVGALVGGPKDFIEEAWRLRKALGGGMRQAGVLAAAALVGLADAEEMLQRDHQNAQRFAKGLQELASPVCSVDPTAVETNMVMVRVDGLPPEELCRRLQAVSADEVAQTGHAVRVLLFPWTERSVRAVWHRGVSAQDTELALGKWAFVLRTLRTG
;
A
#
# COMPACT_ATOMS: atom_id res chain seq x y z
N MET A 1 42.06 6.31 -5.40
CA MET A 1 41.49 7.66 -5.17
C MET A 1 39.99 7.46 -5.03
N HIS A 2 39.50 7.26 -3.80
CA HIS A 2 38.10 6.96 -3.51
C HIS A 2 37.37 8.26 -3.17
N THR A 3 36.40 8.67 -3.99
CA THR A 3 35.41 9.69 -3.63
C THR A 3 34.04 9.05 -3.60
N HIS A 4 33.60 8.69 -2.40
CA HIS A 4 32.23 8.32 -2.11
C HIS A 4 31.35 9.57 -2.23
N ALA A 5 30.49 9.61 -3.24
CA ALA A 5 29.32 10.47 -3.22
C ALA A 5 28.33 9.89 -2.19
N GLN A 6 28.21 10.51 -1.02
CA GLN A 6 27.12 10.20 -0.09
C GLN A 6 25.83 10.81 -0.64
N ALA A 7 25.01 9.97 -1.28
CA ALA A 7 23.66 10.33 -1.67
C ALA A 7 22.82 10.62 -0.43
N GLY A 8 22.22 11.81 -0.35
CA GLY A 8 21.26 12.17 0.69
C GLY A 8 20.08 11.19 0.69
N ARG A 9 19.69 10.71 1.87
CA ARG A 9 18.54 9.81 2.03
C ARG A 9 17.34 10.63 2.49
N THR A 10 16.26 10.59 1.71
CA THR A 10 14.98 11.22 2.05
C THR A 10 13.95 10.14 2.40
N PRO A 11 13.81 9.73 3.66
CA PRO A 11 12.70 8.90 4.08
C PRO A 11 11.37 9.65 3.99
N LEU A 12 10.39 9.07 3.26
CA LEU A 12 9.01 9.57 3.21
C LEU A 12 8.20 9.00 4.38
N PHE A 13 7.73 9.87 5.28
CA PHE A 13 6.92 9.47 6.45
C PHE A 13 5.44 9.25 6.11
N LEU A 14 4.95 9.85 5.04
CA LEU A 14 3.55 9.83 4.64
C LEU A 14 3.02 8.45 4.22
N GLN A 15 3.88 7.55 3.73
CA GLN A 15 3.39 6.36 3.00
C GLN A 15 3.34 5.08 3.84
N GLY A 16 4.22 4.91 4.83
CA GLY A 16 4.24 3.73 5.70
C GLY A 16 4.21 4.01 7.19
N LEU A 17 4.41 5.27 7.60
CA LEU A 17 4.71 5.66 8.99
C LEU A 17 3.56 6.45 9.64
N SER A 18 2.39 6.51 9.00
CA SER A 18 1.16 7.12 9.54
C SER A 18 1.26 8.58 10.01
N ALA A 19 2.32 9.30 9.60
CA ALA A 19 2.41 10.74 9.83
C ALA A 19 1.43 11.46 8.87
N PRO A 20 0.59 12.40 9.36
CA PRO A 20 -0.44 13.02 8.52
C PRO A 20 0.15 13.95 7.44
N VAL A 21 1.30 14.57 7.72
CA VAL A 21 2.01 15.47 6.79
C VAL A 21 3.51 15.40 7.07
N GLY A 22 4.32 15.30 6.01
CA GLY A 22 5.76 15.56 6.06
C GLY A 22 6.65 14.50 5.43
N ALA A 23 7.88 14.89 5.16
CA ALA A 23 9.00 14.05 4.80
C ALA A 23 10.24 14.57 5.55
N LEU A 24 11.19 13.69 5.87
CA LEU A 24 12.48 14.12 6.43
C LEU A 24 13.57 13.89 5.40
N VAL A 25 14.56 14.78 5.44
CA VAL A 25 15.78 14.65 4.67
C VAL A 25 16.92 14.52 5.67
N GLY A 26 17.73 13.46 5.53
CA GLY A 26 18.92 13.22 6.34
C GLY A 26 20.19 13.21 5.49
N GLY A 27 21.26 13.80 6.00
CA GLY A 27 22.55 13.85 5.32
C GLY A 27 23.60 14.66 6.08
N PRO A 28 24.79 14.87 5.47
CA PRO A 28 25.87 15.68 6.05
C PRO A 28 25.43 17.13 6.35
N LYS A 29 26.11 17.79 7.28
CA LYS A 29 25.76 19.14 7.75
C LYS A 29 25.62 20.15 6.59
N ASP A 30 26.63 20.24 5.72
CA ASP A 30 26.64 21.20 4.61
C ASP A 30 25.47 20.98 3.64
N PHE A 31 25.08 19.71 3.43
CA PHE A 31 23.90 19.34 2.63
C PHE A 31 22.59 19.76 3.31
N ILE A 32 22.47 19.55 4.63
CA ILE A 32 21.29 19.96 5.39
C ILE A 32 21.14 21.48 5.42
N GLU A 33 22.24 22.22 5.52
CA GLU A 33 22.22 23.69 5.44
C GLU A 33 21.67 24.18 4.10
N GLU A 34 22.08 23.56 2.99
CA GLU A 34 21.54 23.88 1.66
C GLU A 34 20.06 23.48 1.53
N ALA A 35 19.71 22.27 1.96
CA ALA A 35 18.32 21.81 1.95
C ALA A 35 17.41 22.73 2.79
N TRP A 36 17.92 23.29 3.90
CA TRP A 36 17.18 24.21 4.75
C TRP A 36 16.90 25.55 4.07
N ARG A 37 17.87 26.08 3.30
CA ARG A 37 17.70 27.27 2.47
C ARG A 37 16.63 27.04 1.40
N LEU A 38 16.73 25.92 0.67
CA LEU A 38 15.75 25.55 -0.36
C LEU A 38 14.35 25.38 0.22
N ARG A 39 14.21 24.70 1.38
CA ARG A 39 12.93 24.55 2.08
C ARG A 39 12.29 25.91 2.38
N LYS A 40 13.07 26.91 2.78
CA LYS A 40 12.58 28.27 3.04
C LYS A 40 12.16 28.98 1.76
N ALA A 41 12.96 28.88 0.70
CA ALA A 41 12.67 29.48 -0.60
C ALA A 41 11.37 28.91 -1.22
N LEU A 42 11.13 27.61 -1.07
CA LEU A 42 9.93 26.91 -1.54
C LEU A 42 8.70 27.11 -0.64
N GLY A 43 8.80 27.91 0.43
CA GLY A 43 7.68 28.19 1.34
C GLY A 43 7.42 27.13 2.42
N GLY A 44 8.28 26.11 2.56
CA GLY A 44 8.15 25.04 3.56
C GLY A 44 8.49 25.45 5.01
N GLY A 45 8.59 26.75 5.29
CA GLY A 45 8.96 27.31 6.59
C GLY A 45 7.79 27.45 7.57
N MET A 46 7.17 26.34 7.98
CA MET A 46 6.03 26.33 8.92
C MET A 46 6.40 26.84 10.33
N ARG A 47 5.51 27.59 11.00
CA ARG A 47 5.77 28.20 12.32
C ARG A 47 5.28 27.40 13.54
N GLN A 48 4.56 26.29 13.35
CA GLN A 48 4.04 25.42 14.43
C GLN A 48 4.13 23.93 14.06
N ALA A 49 5.21 23.52 13.40
CA ALA A 49 5.38 22.14 12.93
C ALA A 49 5.53 21.09 14.05
N GLY A 50 5.64 21.50 15.32
CA GLY A 50 5.85 20.59 16.45
C GLY A 50 4.75 19.54 16.63
N VAL A 51 3.49 19.90 16.37
CA VAL A 51 2.35 18.95 16.42
C VAL A 51 2.50 17.86 15.37
N LEU A 52 2.91 18.22 14.14
CA LEU A 52 3.16 17.28 13.06
C LEU A 52 4.40 16.41 13.33
N ALA A 53 5.45 17.02 13.90
CA ALA A 53 6.66 16.30 14.29
C ALA A 53 6.38 15.27 15.39
N ALA A 54 5.53 15.58 16.36
CA ALA A 54 5.13 14.63 17.40
C ALA A 54 4.41 13.41 16.81
N ALA A 55 3.47 13.62 15.89
CA ALA A 55 2.80 12.52 15.19
C ALA A 55 3.79 11.66 14.38
N ALA A 56 4.78 12.27 13.72
CA ALA A 56 5.81 11.55 12.99
C ALA A 56 6.73 10.72 13.91
N LEU A 57 7.04 11.23 15.12
CA LEU A 57 7.82 10.47 16.12
C LEU A 57 7.07 9.23 16.60
N VAL A 58 5.77 9.35 16.86
CA VAL A 58 4.93 8.20 17.23
C VAL A 58 4.93 7.15 16.12
N GLY A 59 4.72 7.59 14.88
CA GLY A 59 4.74 6.69 13.72
C GLY A 59 6.10 6.05 13.42
N LEU A 60 7.20 6.69 13.84
CA LEU A 60 8.55 6.15 13.68
C LEU A 60 8.88 5.10 14.76
N ALA A 61 8.23 5.13 15.91
CA ALA A 61 8.57 4.29 17.05
C ALA A 61 8.40 2.78 16.76
N ASP A 62 7.42 2.41 15.96
CA ASP A 62 7.09 1.03 15.57
C ASP A 62 7.16 0.81 14.05
N ALA A 63 7.80 1.73 13.34
CA ALA A 63 7.99 1.74 11.90
C ALA A 63 8.39 0.40 11.29
N GLU A 64 9.44 -0.19 11.84
CA GLU A 64 10.05 -1.41 11.32
C GLU A 64 9.11 -2.59 11.44
N GLU A 65 8.48 -2.76 12.60
CA GLU A 65 7.50 -3.83 12.86
C GLU A 65 6.30 -3.69 11.91
N MET A 66 5.80 -2.46 11.72
CA MET A 66 4.67 -2.21 10.82
C MET A 66 5.00 -2.52 9.36
N LEU A 67 6.18 -2.11 8.87
CA LEU A 67 6.61 -2.44 7.50
C LEU A 67 6.77 -3.95 7.31
N GLN A 68 7.36 -4.65 8.27
CA GLN A 68 7.49 -6.11 8.21
C GLN A 68 6.12 -6.79 8.17
N ARG A 69 5.17 -6.34 8.99
CA ARG A 69 3.79 -6.83 9.00
C ARG A 69 3.11 -6.59 7.64
N ASP A 70 3.27 -5.40 7.07
CA ASP A 70 2.66 -5.05 5.78
C ASP A 70 3.23 -5.93 4.65
N HIS A 71 4.55 -6.18 4.65
CA HIS A 71 5.18 -7.10 3.70
C HIS A 71 4.65 -8.53 3.86
N GLN A 72 4.51 -9.02 5.10
CA GLN A 72 3.98 -10.35 5.37
C GLN A 72 2.52 -10.49 4.90
N ASN A 73 1.68 -9.48 5.13
CA ASN A 73 0.29 -9.49 4.71
C ASN A 73 0.16 -9.42 3.19
N ALA A 74 0.94 -8.57 2.52
CA ALA A 74 1.02 -8.52 1.06
C ALA A 74 1.41 -9.88 0.47
N GLN A 75 2.42 -10.54 1.08
CA GLN A 75 2.86 -11.87 0.65
C GLN A 75 1.79 -12.95 0.85
N ARG A 76 1.08 -12.92 1.98
CA ARG A 76 -0.04 -13.84 2.26
C ARG A 76 -1.16 -13.65 1.25
N PHE A 77 -1.53 -12.40 0.97
CA PHE A 77 -2.53 -12.09 -0.04
C PHE A 77 -2.14 -12.60 -1.42
N ALA A 78 -0.90 -12.36 -1.85
CA ALA A 78 -0.43 -12.81 -3.15
C ALA A 78 -0.49 -14.34 -3.28
N LYS A 79 -0.09 -15.07 -2.23
CA LYS A 79 -0.20 -16.54 -2.19
C LYS A 79 -1.66 -17.01 -2.25
N GLY A 80 -2.52 -16.45 -1.39
CA GLY A 80 -3.94 -16.82 -1.38
C GLY A 80 -4.64 -16.53 -2.71
N LEU A 81 -4.31 -15.41 -3.36
CA LEU A 81 -4.87 -15.08 -4.66
C LEU A 81 -4.37 -16.02 -5.76
N GLN A 82 -3.10 -16.45 -5.71
CA GLN A 82 -2.56 -17.47 -6.62
C GLN A 82 -3.28 -18.82 -6.43
N GLU A 83 -3.55 -19.23 -5.19
CA GLU A 83 -4.25 -20.47 -4.85
C GLU A 83 -5.70 -20.51 -5.36
N LEU A 84 -6.36 -19.34 -5.50
CA LEU A 84 -7.70 -19.26 -6.12
C LEU A 84 -7.72 -19.68 -7.59
N ALA A 85 -6.55 -19.74 -8.26
CA ALA A 85 -6.37 -20.24 -9.63
C ALA A 85 -7.42 -19.70 -10.62
N SER A 86 -7.60 -18.37 -10.61
CA SER A 86 -8.59 -17.72 -11.46
C SER A 86 -8.04 -17.48 -12.87
N PRO A 87 -8.83 -17.74 -13.94
CA PRO A 87 -8.43 -17.36 -15.30
C PRO A 87 -8.46 -15.84 -15.52
N VAL A 88 -9.15 -15.10 -14.63
CA VAL A 88 -9.38 -13.66 -14.74
C VAL A 88 -8.29 -12.86 -14.05
N CYS A 89 -7.67 -13.42 -13.02
CA CYS A 89 -6.70 -12.69 -12.20
C CYS A 89 -5.50 -13.57 -11.90
N SER A 90 -4.31 -13.05 -12.14
CA SER A 90 -3.05 -13.72 -11.84
C SER A 90 -2.11 -12.83 -11.06
N VAL A 91 -1.35 -13.43 -10.15
CA VAL A 91 -0.31 -12.79 -9.36
C VAL A 91 0.88 -13.74 -9.26
N ASP A 92 2.08 -13.16 -9.25
CA ASP A 92 3.32 -13.87 -8.95
C ASP A 92 3.77 -13.49 -7.54
N PRO A 93 3.62 -14.38 -6.53
CA PRO A 93 4.07 -14.11 -5.17
C PRO A 93 5.58 -13.89 -5.06
N THR A 94 6.38 -14.38 -6.00
CA THR A 94 7.84 -14.19 -5.96
C THR A 94 8.27 -12.77 -6.33
N ALA A 95 7.40 -12.05 -7.06
CA ALA A 95 7.60 -10.65 -7.42
C ALA A 95 7.13 -9.66 -6.33
N VAL A 96 6.57 -10.15 -5.22
CA VAL A 96 6.12 -9.32 -4.10
C VAL A 96 7.22 -9.23 -3.06
N GLU A 97 7.94 -8.11 -3.06
CA GLU A 97 9.08 -7.87 -2.15
C GLU A 97 8.74 -6.98 -0.96
N THR A 98 7.68 -6.16 -1.09
CA THR A 98 7.31 -5.13 -0.11
C THR A 98 5.81 -5.17 0.20
N ASN A 99 5.20 -4.04 0.53
CA ASN A 99 3.78 -3.89 0.86
C ASN A 99 2.86 -3.73 -0.36
N MET A 100 3.35 -3.95 -1.59
CA MET A 100 2.56 -3.75 -2.80
C MET A 100 2.39 -5.06 -3.56
N VAL A 101 1.16 -5.33 -4.01
CA VAL A 101 0.85 -6.47 -4.87
C VAL A 101 0.25 -5.99 -6.17
N MET A 102 0.89 -6.38 -7.27
CA MET A 102 0.41 -6.14 -8.63
C MET A 102 -0.37 -7.36 -9.10
N VAL A 103 -1.67 -7.19 -9.32
CA VAL A 103 -2.54 -8.26 -9.84
C VAL A 103 -2.80 -7.99 -11.31
N ARG A 104 -2.45 -8.94 -12.17
CA ARG A 104 -2.82 -8.91 -13.58
C ARG A 104 -4.28 -9.32 -13.73
N VAL A 105 -4.98 -8.60 -14.60
CA VAL A 105 -6.39 -8.79 -14.88
C VAL A 105 -6.55 -9.07 -16.36
N ASP A 106 -7.17 -10.20 -16.69
CA ASP A 106 -7.40 -10.68 -18.05
C ASP A 106 -8.91 -10.88 -18.29
N GLY A 107 -9.39 -10.48 -19.46
CA GLY A 107 -10.79 -10.67 -19.84
C GLY A 107 -11.81 -9.66 -19.29
N LEU A 108 -11.38 -8.68 -18.48
CA LEU A 108 -12.20 -7.51 -18.11
C LEU A 108 -11.34 -6.26 -17.85
N PRO A 109 -11.94 -5.06 -17.97
CA PRO A 109 -11.29 -3.82 -17.57
C PRO A 109 -10.96 -3.81 -16.06
N PRO A 110 -9.75 -3.39 -15.64
CA PRO A 110 -9.37 -3.26 -14.23
C PRO A 110 -10.33 -2.41 -13.39
N GLU A 111 -10.93 -1.37 -13.97
CA GLU A 111 -11.91 -0.49 -13.32
C GLU A 111 -13.18 -1.24 -12.94
N GLU A 112 -13.61 -2.18 -13.80
CA GLU A 112 -14.78 -3.02 -13.55
C GLU A 112 -14.51 -3.96 -12.37
N LEU A 113 -13.32 -4.56 -12.32
CA LEU A 113 -12.92 -5.40 -11.18
C LEU A 113 -12.91 -4.60 -9.88
N CYS A 114 -12.31 -3.40 -9.88
CA CYS A 114 -12.31 -2.50 -8.71
C CYS A 114 -13.74 -2.18 -8.25
N ARG A 115 -14.65 -1.88 -9.17
CA ARG A 115 -16.05 -1.57 -8.84
C ARG A 115 -16.75 -2.75 -8.17
N ARG A 116 -16.56 -3.97 -8.69
CA ARG A 116 -17.15 -5.19 -8.12
C ARG A 116 -16.61 -5.52 -6.74
N LEU A 117 -15.31 -5.33 -6.53
CA LEU A 117 -14.66 -5.53 -5.24
C LEU A 117 -15.06 -4.47 -4.20
N GLN A 118 -15.46 -3.27 -4.64
CA GLN A 118 -15.93 -2.19 -3.79
C GLN A 118 -17.43 -2.26 -3.43
N ALA A 119 -18.26 -2.85 -4.30
CA ALA A 119 -19.69 -3.07 -4.04
C ALA A 119 -19.89 -4.12 -2.94
N VAL A 120 -21.02 -4.10 -2.23
CA VAL A 120 -21.41 -5.16 -1.27
C VAL A 120 -22.79 -5.64 -1.65
N SER A 121 -22.98 -6.96 -1.78
CA SER A 121 -24.30 -7.56 -2.08
C SER A 121 -24.84 -8.37 -0.91
N ALA A 122 -26.16 -8.57 -0.87
CA ALA A 122 -26.80 -9.41 0.15
C ALA A 122 -26.33 -10.87 0.07
N ASP A 123 -26.13 -11.40 -1.14
CA ASP A 123 -25.65 -12.77 -1.37
C ASP A 123 -24.23 -12.98 -0.83
N GLU A 124 -23.36 -11.98 -0.99
CA GLU A 124 -22.02 -12.00 -0.43
C GLU A 124 -22.06 -12.07 1.10
N VAL A 125 -22.88 -11.24 1.73
CA VAL A 125 -23.02 -11.24 3.20
C VAL A 125 -23.58 -12.57 3.67
N ALA A 126 -24.54 -13.15 2.95
CA ALA A 126 -25.10 -14.46 3.27
C ALA A 126 -24.06 -15.59 3.14
N GLN A 127 -23.14 -15.53 2.17
CA GLN A 127 -22.13 -16.56 1.94
C GLN A 127 -20.87 -16.41 2.80
N THR A 128 -20.41 -15.18 2.99
CA THR A 128 -19.13 -14.88 3.68
C THR A 128 -19.34 -14.48 5.13
N GLY A 129 -20.56 -14.12 5.53
CA GLY A 129 -20.90 -13.59 6.85
C GLY A 129 -20.48 -12.13 7.07
N HIS A 130 -19.84 -11.49 6.09
CA HIS A 130 -19.22 -10.17 6.27
C HIS A 130 -19.57 -9.22 5.11
N ALA A 131 -19.76 -7.94 5.43
CA ALA A 131 -19.92 -6.88 4.45
C ALA A 131 -18.54 -6.22 4.20
N VAL A 132 -17.85 -6.62 3.13
CA VAL A 132 -16.46 -6.21 2.90
C VAL A 132 -16.34 -5.41 1.61
N ARG A 133 -15.69 -4.24 1.70
CA ARG A 133 -15.34 -3.40 0.56
C ARG A 133 -13.83 -3.42 0.37
N VAL A 134 -13.37 -3.89 -0.78
CA VAL A 134 -11.94 -3.89 -1.12
C VAL A 134 -11.68 -2.76 -2.09
N LEU A 135 -10.80 -1.84 -1.69
CA LEU A 135 -10.39 -0.69 -2.49
C LEU A 135 -9.04 -0.98 -3.14
N LEU A 136 -8.96 -0.76 -4.45
CA LEU A 136 -7.78 -1.00 -5.27
C LEU A 136 -7.60 0.15 -6.25
N PHE A 137 -6.38 0.26 -6.79
CA PHE A 137 -6.08 1.26 -7.80
C PHE A 137 -5.80 0.59 -9.16
N PRO A 138 -6.57 0.92 -10.23
CA PRO A 138 -6.20 0.56 -11.60
C PRO A 138 -4.84 1.17 -11.95
N TRP A 139 -3.85 0.33 -12.27
CA TRP A 139 -2.47 0.79 -12.50
C TRP A 139 -2.11 0.82 -13.98
N THR A 140 -2.52 -0.21 -14.73
CA THR A 140 -2.41 -0.26 -16.20
C THR A 140 -3.71 -0.80 -16.75
N GLU A 141 -3.84 -0.83 -18.08
CA GLU A 141 -4.98 -1.44 -18.79
C GLU A 141 -5.23 -2.92 -18.42
N ARG A 142 -4.25 -3.60 -17.83
CA ARG A 142 -4.34 -5.03 -17.46
C ARG A 142 -3.88 -5.32 -16.04
N SER A 143 -3.83 -4.32 -15.16
CA SER A 143 -3.39 -4.57 -13.79
C SER A 143 -4.02 -3.63 -12.77
N VAL A 144 -4.30 -4.17 -11.59
CA VAL A 144 -4.64 -3.40 -10.39
C VAL A 144 -3.51 -3.51 -9.36
N ARG A 145 -3.35 -2.47 -8.55
CA ARG A 145 -2.39 -2.42 -7.44
C ARG A 145 -3.14 -2.43 -6.11
N ALA A 146 -2.78 -3.38 -5.26
CA ALA A 146 -3.13 -3.42 -3.84
C ALA A 146 -1.93 -2.95 -3.01
N VAL A 147 -2.19 -2.19 -1.95
CA VAL A 147 -1.14 -1.67 -1.05
C VAL A 147 -1.55 -1.89 0.39
N TRP A 148 -0.69 -2.55 1.15
CA TRP A 148 -0.84 -2.71 2.59
C TRP A 148 -0.21 -1.51 3.30
N HIS A 149 -0.86 -1.10 4.37
CA HIS A 149 -0.41 -0.04 5.26
C HIS A 149 -0.96 -0.31 6.66
N ARG A 150 -0.51 0.44 7.66
CA ARG A 150 -0.91 0.31 9.07
C ARG A 150 -2.41 0.10 9.35
N GLY A 151 -3.28 0.64 8.51
CA GLY A 151 -4.75 0.54 8.63
C GLY A 151 -5.35 -0.77 8.10
N VAL A 152 -4.55 -1.63 7.48
CA VAL A 152 -4.96 -2.92 6.92
C VAL A 152 -4.35 -4.04 7.76
N SER A 153 -5.21 -4.76 8.48
CA SER A 153 -4.79 -5.85 9.34
C SER A 153 -4.62 -7.18 8.60
N ALA A 154 -4.07 -8.17 9.31
CA ALA A 154 -4.05 -9.54 8.82
C ALA A 154 -5.48 -10.08 8.62
N GLN A 155 -6.41 -9.76 9.52
CA GLN A 155 -7.82 -10.14 9.37
C GLN A 155 -8.44 -9.49 8.13
N ASP A 156 -8.15 -8.21 7.88
CA ASP A 156 -8.64 -7.52 6.68
C ASP A 156 -8.10 -8.16 5.41
N THR A 157 -6.89 -8.71 5.45
CA THR A 157 -6.28 -9.44 4.34
C THR A 157 -7.04 -10.74 4.04
N GLU A 158 -7.41 -11.50 5.06
CA GLU A 158 -8.23 -12.71 4.91
C GLU A 158 -9.64 -12.39 4.40
N LEU A 159 -10.26 -11.34 4.95
CA LEU A 159 -11.57 -10.87 4.49
C LEU A 159 -11.52 -10.41 3.03
N ALA A 160 -10.44 -9.74 2.62
CA ALA A 160 -10.22 -9.36 1.24
C ALA A 160 -10.09 -10.60 0.34
N LEU A 161 -9.33 -11.62 0.74
CA LEU A 161 -9.24 -12.88 -0.02
C LEU A 161 -10.62 -13.56 -0.18
N GLY A 162 -11.42 -13.60 0.89
CA GLY A 162 -12.79 -14.11 0.83
C GLY A 162 -13.67 -13.32 -0.15
N LYS A 163 -13.55 -12.00 -0.15
CA LYS A 163 -14.21 -11.11 -1.11
C LYS A 163 -13.80 -11.41 -2.55
N TRP A 164 -12.50 -11.55 -2.80
CA TRP A 164 -11.96 -11.89 -4.12
C TRP A 164 -12.49 -13.24 -4.60
N ALA A 165 -12.48 -14.26 -3.74
CA ALA A 165 -13.03 -15.57 -4.06
C ALA A 165 -14.51 -15.50 -4.44
N PHE A 166 -15.31 -14.68 -3.73
CA PHE A 166 -16.71 -14.46 -4.09
C PHE A 166 -16.85 -13.81 -5.48
N VAL A 167 -16.20 -12.67 -5.71
CA VAL A 167 -16.31 -11.93 -6.99
C VAL A 167 -15.80 -12.74 -8.18
N LEU A 168 -14.71 -13.49 -8.01
CA LEU A 168 -14.16 -14.32 -9.07
C LEU A 168 -15.07 -15.51 -9.41
N ARG A 169 -15.80 -16.06 -8.43
CA ARG A 169 -16.81 -17.10 -8.70
C ARG A 169 -18.00 -16.55 -9.47
N THR A 170 -18.51 -15.36 -9.10
CA THR A 170 -19.65 -14.75 -9.80
C THR A 170 -19.31 -14.37 -11.24
N LEU A 171 -18.05 -14.04 -11.53
CA LEU A 171 -17.54 -13.81 -12.88
C LEU A 171 -17.46 -15.08 -13.75
N ARG A 172 -17.45 -16.29 -13.16
CA ARG A 172 -17.47 -17.56 -13.92
C ARG A 172 -18.88 -18.00 -14.31
N THR A 173 -19.89 -17.53 -13.61
CA THR A 173 -21.30 -17.94 -13.78
C THR A 173 -22.14 -16.99 -14.63
N GLY A 174 -21.58 -15.87 -15.07
CA GLY A 174 -22.22 -14.93 -16.01
C GLY A 174 -21.56 -15.01 -17.38
#